data_AF-A0A955KEE6-F1
#
_entry.id   AF-A0A955KEE6-F1
#
_cell.length_a   1.000
_cell.length_b   1.000
_cell.length_c   1.000
_cell.angle_alpha   90.00
_cell.angle_beta   90.00
_cell.angle_gamma   90.00
#
_symmetry.space_group_name_H-M   'P 1'
#
loop_
_entity.id
_entity.type
_entity.pdbx_description
1 polymer ?
#
loop_
_entity_poly.entity_id
_entity_poly.type
_entity_poly.pdbx_seq_one_letter_code
_entity_poly.pdbx_strand_id
1 'polypeptide(L)' 'MKIIKCYNCDLILKAKTKQEMLNQLYLHYMSEHEKVILGADTTKKKLWMEKFNKDWSEAPKAE' A
#
# COMPACT_ATOMS: atom_id res chain seq x y z
N MET A 1 -13.99 7.29 2.08
CA MET A 1 -12.59 7.16 1.60
C MET A 1 -11.72 6.62 2.73
N LYS A 2 -10.61 5.93 2.43
CA LYS A 2 -9.62 5.54 3.44
C LYS A 2 -8.28 6.15 3.08
N ILE A 3 -7.49 6.40 4.13
CA ILE A 3 -6.17 7.02 4.03
C ILE A 3 -5.16 5.97 4.50
N ILE A 4 -4.13 5.73 3.69
CA ILE A 4 -3.00 4.87 4.06
C ILE A 4 -1.71 5.64 3.81
N LYS A 5 -0.80 5.58 4.79
CA LYS A 5 0.55 6.09 4.64
C LYS A 5 1.43 5.02 3.99
N CYS A 6 2.30 5.42 3.07
CA CYS A 6 3.31 4.53 2.54
C CYS A 6 4.17 3.95 3.68
N TYR A 7 4.48 2.66 3.62
CA TYR A 7 5.31 2.01 4.64
C TYR A 7 6.81 2.34 4.53
N ASN A 8 7.22 2.99 3.43
CA ASN A 8 8.62 3.28 3.12
C ASN A 8 8.94 4.78 3.04
N CYS A 9 7.92 5.65 3.03
CA CYS A 9 8.09 7.10 3.02
C CYS A 9 6.89 7.83 3.65
N ASP A 10 6.97 9.16 3.72
CA ASP A 10 5.92 9.99 4.30
C ASP A 10 4.73 10.28 3.37
N LEU A 11 4.66 9.62 2.20
CA LEU A 11 3.54 9.81 1.27
C LEU A 11 2.24 9.29 1.87
N ILE A 12 1.22 10.16 1.86
CA ILE A 12 -0.14 9.82 2.30
C ILE A 12 -1.02 9.65 1.07
N LEU A 13 -1.56 8.45 0.90
CA LEU A 13 -2.45 8.10 -0.20
C LEU A 13 -3.89 8.06 0.30
N LYS A 14 -4.83 8.46 -0.56
CA LYS A 14 -6.26 8.44 -0.26
C LYS A 14 -7.00 7.77 -1.41
N ALA A 15 -7.84 6.80 -1.08
CA ALA A 15 -8.62 6.09 -2.09
C ALA A 15 -10.04 5.78 -1.61
N LYS A 16 -10.98 5.70 -2.55
CA LYS A 16 -12.35 5.24 -2.28
C LYS A 16 -12.42 3.73 -2.13
N THR A 17 -11.66 3.00 -2.94
CA THR A 17 -11.66 1.53 -2.94
C THR A 17 -10.27 0.98 -2.66
N LYS A 18 -10.24 -0.27 -2.21
CA LYS A 18 -9.00 -1.01 -1.95
C LYS A 18 -8.16 -1.15 -3.22
N GLN A 19 -8.82 -1.41 -4.34
CA GLN A 19 -8.17 -1.60 -5.64
C GLN A 19 -7.50 -0.30 -6.12
N GLU A 20 -8.17 0.84 -5.95
CA GLU A 20 -7.58 2.15 -6.22
C GLU A 20 -6.35 2.41 -5.35
N MET A 21 -6.44 2.13 -4.04
CA MET A 21 -5.29 2.28 -3.13
C MET A 21 -4.12 1.38 -3.53
N LEU A 22 -4.39 0.11 -3.86
CA LEU A 22 -3.37 -0.83 -4.33
C LEU A 22 -2.70 -0.33 -5.61
N ASN A 23 -3.46 0.20 -6.55
CA ASN A 23 -2.91 0.73 -7.79
C ASN A 23 -2.02 1.95 -7.54
N GLN A 24 -2.45 2.88 -6.66
CA GLN A 24 -1.62 4.04 -6.28
C GLN A 24 -0.33 3.63 -5.56
N LEU A 25 -0.42 2.69 -4.61
CA LEU A 25 0.75 2.14 -3.93
C LEU A 25 1.68 1.44 -4.92
N TYR A 26 1.14 0.66 -5.86
CA TYR A 26 1.94 -0.03 -6.87
C TYR A 26 2.71 0.95 -7.75
N LEU A 27 2.03 1.97 -8.29
CA LEU A 27 2.67 3.01 -9.11
C LEU A 27 3.73 3.79 -8.32
N HIS A 28 3.41 4.17 -7.09
CA HIS A 28 4.36 4.86 -6.21
C HIS A 28 5.59 3.99 -5.92
N TYR A 29 5.38 2.71 -5.60
CA TYR A 29 6.50 1.82 -5.32
C TYR A 29 7.31 1.50 -6.57
N MET A 30 6.72 1.42 -7.77
CA MET A 30 7.51 1.28 -8.99
C MET A 30 8.37 2.51 -9.29
N SER A 31 7.91 3.71 -8.94
CA SER A 31 8.66 4.95 -9.17
C SER A 31 9.72 5.21 -8.09
N GLU A 32 9.33 5.14 -6.82
CA GLU A 32 10.13 5.64 -5.70
C GLU A 32 10.75 4.52 -4.84
N HIS A 33 10.16 3.33 -4.87
CA HIS A 33 10.55 2.19 -4.02
C HIS A 33 10.76 0.92 -4.84
N GLU A 34 11.25 1.05 -6.07
CA GLU A 34 11.29 -0.04 -7.06
C GLU A 34 12.06 -1.25 -6.50
N LYS A 35 13.15 -0.96 -5.78
CA LYS A 35 14.00 -1.94 -5.09
C LYS A 35 13.26 -2.77 -4.04
N VAL A 36 12.21 -2.22 -3.43
CA VAL A 36 11.37 -2.94 -2.45
C VAL A 36 10.51 -3.98 -3.16
N ILE A 37 10.02 -3.70 -4.37
CA ILE A 37 9.24 -4.66 -5.17
C ILE A 37 10.15 -5.65 -5.90
N LEU A 38 11.22 -5.17 -6.54
CA LEU A 38 12.15 -6.01 -7.31
C LEU A 38 12.93 -7.01 -6.43
N GLY A 39 13.23 -6.64 -5.18
CA GLY A 39 13.91 -7.51 -4.21
C GLY A 39 12.97 -8.30 -3.30
N ALA A 40 11.65 -8.23 -3.53
CA ALA A 40 10.67 -8.94 -2.73
C ALA A 40 10.44 -10.36 -3.26
N ASP A 41 10.93 -11.34 -2.51
CA ASP A 41 10.51 -12.73 -2.66
C ASP A 41 9.00 -12.87 -2.41
N THR A 42 8.41 -13.97 -2.91
CA THR A 42 6.98 -14.28 -2.75
C THR A 42 6.49 -14.13 -1.30
N THR A 43 7.31 -14.51 -0.32
CA THR A 43 7.02 -14.36 1.12
C THR A 43 6.92 -12.90 1.54
N LYS A 44 7.85 -12.03 1.11
CA LYS A 44 7.82 -10.60 1.44
C LYS A 44 6.62 -9.92 0.80
N LYS A 45 6.31 -10.29 -0.45
CA LYS A 45 5.12 -9.80 -1.15
C LYS A 45 3.83 -10.21 -0.42
N LYS A 46 3.76 -11.46 0.06
CA LYS A 46 2.63 -11.96 0.85
C LYS A 46 2.49 -11.18 2.17
N LEU A 47 3.56 -11.03 2.93
CA LEU A 47 3.56 -10.27 4.19
C LEU A 47 3.15 -8.80 3.99
N TRP A 48 3.63 -8.16 2.93
CA TRP A 48 3.22 -6.80 2.58
C TRP A 48 1.73 -6.74 2.27
N MET A 49 1.21 -7.71 1.50
CA MET A 49 -0.19 -7.76 1.13
C MET A 49 -1.10 -8.06 2.32
N GLU A 50 -0.67 -8.92 3.25
CA GLU A 50 -1.36 -9.17 4.53
C GLU A 50 -1.39 -7.92 5.41
N LYS A 51 -0.25 -7.24 5.55
CA LYS A 51 -0.16 -5.97 6.30
C LYS A 51 -1.08 -4.91 5.68
N PHE A 52 -1.04 -4.75 4.36
CA PHE A 52 -1.93 -3.83 3.65
C PHE A 52 -3.40 -4.18 3.86
N ASN A 53 -3.78 -5.46 3.76
CA ASN A 53 -5.17 -5.89 3.96
C ASN A 53 -5.67 -5.58 5.36
N LYS A 54 -4.82 -5.83 6.36
CA LYS A 54 -5.11 -5.55 7.77
C LYS A 54 -5.27 -4.04 7.99
N ASP A 55 -4.29 -3.25 7.56
CA ASP A 55 -4.29 -1.79 7.66
C ASP A 55 -5.50 -1.18 6.94
N TRP A 56 -5.81 -1.66 5.73
CA TRP A 56 -7.01 -1.25 5.00
C TRP A 56 -8.30 -1.62 5.73
N SER A 57 -8.37 -2.77 6.39
CA SER A 57 -9.55 -3.18 7.15
C SER A 57 -9.74 -2.30 8.39
N GLU A 58 -8.66 -2.06 9.13
CA GLU A 58 -8.64 -1.27 10.37
C GLU A 58 -8.72 0.23 10.14
N ALA A 59 -8.27 0.72 8.98
CA ALA A 59 -8.29 2.13 8.65
C ALA A 59 -9.74 2.66 8.69
N PRO A 60 -10.01 3.75 9.42
CA PRO A 60 -11.35 4.31 9.50
C PRO A 60 -11.82 4.71 8.09
N LYS A 61 -13.09 4.44 7.78
CA LYS A 61 -13.73 5.04 6.62
C LYS A 61 -13.93 6.52 6.98
N ALA A 62 -13.12 7.41 6.41
CA ALA A 62 -13.42 8.83 6.40
C ALA A 62 -14.64 9.02 5.47
N GLU A 63 -15.73 9.56 5.99
CA GLU A 63 -16.92 9.91 5.20
C GLU A 63 -16.63 11.04 4.21
#